data_AF-B8LDE7-F1
#
_entry.id   AF-B8LDE7-F1
#
_cell.length_a   1.000
_cell.length_b   1.000
_cell.length_c   1.000
_cell.angle_alpha   90.00
_cell.angle_beta   90.00
_cell.angle_gamma   90.00
#
_symmetry.space_group_name_H-M   'P 1'
#
loop_
_entity.id
_entity.type
_entity.pdbx_description
1 polymer ?
#
loop_
_entity_poly.entity_id
_entity_poly.type
_entity_poly.pdbx_seq_one_letter_code
_entity_poly.pdbx_strand_id
1 'polypeptide(L)' 'FKKQVWSPAGGWWPTPVAWKRNTVACAFCICVASAMIFKVSAEKERRPIPPFKHIPSQRWCKHAKEDDPSLA' A
#
# COMPACT_ATOMS: atom_id res chain seq x y z
N PHE A 1 -36.12 -2.43 17.68
CA PHE A 1 -35.38 -1.64 16.65
C PHE A 1 -35.76 -2.13 15.26
N LYS A 2 -36.05 -1.24 14.30
CA LYS A 2 -36.42 -1.64 12.93
C LYS A 2 -35.23 -2.34 12.25
N LYS A 3 -35.31 -3.65 12.06
CA LYS A 3 -34.25 -4.49 11.46
C LYS A 3 -34.00 -4.20 9.96
N GLN A 4 -34.83 -3.37 9.33
CA GLN A 4 -34.83 -3.10 7.89
C GLN A 4 -34.03 -1.86 7.48
N VAL A 5 -33.49 -1.09 8.43
CA VAL A 5 -32.67 0.09 8.08
C VAL A 5 -31.24 -0.38 7.83
N TRP A 6 -30.80 -0.29 6.57
CA TRP A 6 -29.44 -0.60 6.16
C TRP A 6 -28.64 0.68 5.93
N SER A 7 -27.37 0.67 6.31
CA SER A 7 -26.41 1.75 6.06
C SER A 7 -25.07 1.14 5.66
N PRO A 8 -24.34 1.75 4.71
CA PRO A 8 -23.07 1.21 4.22
C PRO A 8 -22.00 1.08 5.31
N ALA A 9 -22.00 1.97 6.31
CA ALA A 9 -21.06 1.90 7.44
C ALA A 9 -21.51 0.93 8.56
N GLY A 10 -22.72 0.35 8.45
CA GLY A 10 -23.36 -0.40 9.52
C GLY A 10 -24.44 0.40 10.26
N GLY A 11 -25.16 -0.28 11.16
CA GLY A 11 -26.24 0.28 11.97
C GLY A 11 -25.83 0.58 13.41
N TRP A 12 -26.81 0.68 14.31
CA TRP A 12 -26.58 0.86 15.74
C TRP A 12 -26.11 -0.46 16.38
N TRP A 13 -24.90 -0.47 16.96
CA TRP A 13 -24.24 -1.65 17.55
C TRP A 13 -24.20 -2.89 16.64
N PRO A 14 -23.54 -2.80 15.47
CA PRO A 14 -23.46 -3.93 14.57
C PRO A 14 -22.52 -4.99 15.15
N THR A 15 -23.02 -6.23 15.30
CA THR A 15 -22.23 -7.39 15.74
C THR A 15 -22.18 -8.46 14.64
N PRO A 16 -21.51 -8.20 13.51
CA PRO A 16 -21.46 -9.14 12.41
C PRO A 16 -20.62 -10.37 12.79
N VAL A 17 -21.22 -11.56 12.68
CA VAL A 17 -20.59 -12.85 13.04
C VAL A 17 -19.28 -13.13 12.27
N ALA A 18 -19.14 -12.59 11.06
CA ALA A 18 -18.01 -12.83 10.17
C ALA A 18 -17.04 -11.64 10.06
N TRP A 19 -17.02 -10.71 11.02
CA TRP A 19 -16.21 -9.49 10.94
C TRP A 19 -14.72 -9.78 10.69
N LYS A 20 -14.14 -10.78 11.37
CA LYS A 20 -12.72 -11.16 11.22
C LYS A 20 -12.38 -11.55 9.79
N ARG A 21 -13.20 -12.41 9.18
CA ARG A 21 -13.01 -12.87 7.80
C ARG A 21 -13.08 -11.70 6.83
N ASN A 22 -14.05 -10.80 7.01
CA ASN A 22 -14.23 -9.64 6.14
C ASN A 22 -13.05 -8.67 6.25
N THR A 23 -12.55 -8.40 7.46
CA THR A 23 -11.37 -7.56 7.67
C THR A 23 -10.12 -8.15 7.03
N VAL A 24 -9.91 -9.47 7.16
CA VAL A 24 -8.79 -10.17 6.52
C VAL A 24 -8.88 -10.07 4.99
N ALA A 25 -10.07 -10.26 4.42
CA ALA A 25 -10.28 -10.11 2.98
C ALA A 25 -9.97 -8.68 2.49
N CYS A 26 -10.47 -7.65 3.19
CA CYS A 26 -10.18 -6.26 2.86
C CYS A 26 -8.69 -5.95 2.97
N ALA A 27 -8.04 -6.35 4.06
CA ALA A 27 -6.60 -6.16 4.25
C ALA A 27 -5.79 -6.85 3.14
N PHE A 28 -6.17 -8.07 2.76
CA PHE A 28 -5.53 -8.79 1.66
C PHE A 28 -5.65 -8.04 0.34
N CYS A 29 -6.85 -7.56 -0.02
CA CYS A 29 -7.05 -6.76 -1.24
C CYS A 29 -6.20 -5.49 -1.24
N ILE A 30 -6.13 -4.77 -0.11
CA ILE A 30 -5.30 -3.58 0.03
C ILE A 30 -3.81 -3.92 -0.16
N CYS A 31 -3.34 -5.00 0.47
CA CYS A 31 -1.95 -5.44 0.33
C CYS A 31 -1.58 -5.79 -1.11
N VAL A 32 -2.45 -6.53 -1.81
CA VAL A 32 -2.23 -6.90 -3.22
C VAL A 32 -2.19 -5.66 -4.11
N ALA A 33 -3.15 -4.74 -3.96
CA ALA A 33 -3.18 -3.49 -4.71
C ALA A 33 -1.92 -2.64 -4.43
N SER A 34 -1.55 -2.49 -3.17
CA SER A 34 -0.39 -1.72 -2.74
C SER A 34 0.91 -2.33 -3.28
N ALA A 35 1.05 -3.66 -3.29
CA ALA A 35 2.22 -4.35 -3.82
C ALA A 35 2.39 -4.13 -5.34
N MET A 36 1.29 -4.14 -6.10
CA MET A 36 1.34 -3.85 -7.54
C MET A 36 1.76 -2.40 -7.79
N ILE A 37 1.16 -1.44 -7.08
CA ILE A 37 1.51 -0.02 -7.19
C ILE A 37 2.98 0.20 -6.79
N PHE A 38 3.43 -0.43 -5.71
CA PHE A 38 4.80 -0.35 -5.24
C PHE A 38 5.81 -0.82 -6.29
N LYS A 39 5.53 -1.95 -6.97
CA LYS A 39 6.40 -2.43 -8.06
C LYS A 39 6.51 -1.41 -9.19
N VAL A 40 5.38 -0.88 -9.65
CA VAL A 40 5.38 0.15 -10.71
C VAL A 40 6.11 1.41 -10.26
N SER A 41 5.92 1.83 -9.00
CA SER A 41 6.62 2.97 -8.42
C SER A 41 8.14 2.74 -8.42
N ALA A 42 8.61 1.60 -7.92
CA ALA A 42 10.03 1.27 -7.81
C ALA A 42 10.72 1.15 -9.19
N GLU A 43 9.98 0.70 -10.21
CA GLU A 43 10.49 0.63 -11.58
C GLU A 43 10.58 2.00 -12.25
N LYS A 44 9.64 2.91 -11.96
CA LYS A 44 9.57 4.23 -12.61
C LYS A 44 10.33 5.33 -11.89
N GLU A 45 10.73 5.10 -10.64
CA GLU A 45 11.40 6.13 -9.85
C GLU A 45 12.76 6.50 -10.47
N ARG A 46 12.87 7.77 -10.89
CA ARG A 46 14.09 8.40 -11.40
C ARG A 46 14.47 9.58 -10.53
N ARG A 47 15.76 9.75 -10.27
CA ARG A 47 16.33 10.85 -9.48
C ARG A 47 17.39 11.58 -10.31
N PRO A 48 17.05 12.70 -10.95
CA PRO A 48 18.03 13.48 -11.71
C PRO A 48 19.17 14.03 -10.84
N ILE A 49 18.92 14.22 -9.55
CA ILE A 49 19.88 14.68 -8.56
C ILE A 49 19.98 13.60 -7.47
N PRO A 50 21.18 13.11 -7.16
CA PRO A 50 21.36 12.12 -6.10
C PRO A 50 21.04 12.73 -4.73
N PRO A 51 20.51 11.94 -3.79
CA PRO A 51 20.18 12.42 -2.47
C PRO A 51 21.44 12.76 -1.66
N PHE A 52 21.34 13.75 -0.76
CA PHE A 52 22.47 14.14 0.11
C PHE A 52 22.91 13.03 1.09
N LYS A 53 22.00 12.12 1.45
CA LYS A 53 22.26 10.94 2.29
C LYS A 53 21.56 9.73 1.68
N HIS A 54 22.12 8.54 1.88
CA HIS A 54 21.50 7.32 1.40
C HIS A 54 20.10 7.10 1.97
N ILE A 55 19.15 6.77 1.10
CA ILE A 55 17.74 6.60 1.43
C ILE A 55 17.37 5.13 1.22
N PRO A 56 16.52 4.53 2.07
CA PRO A 56 16.12 3.14 1.92
C PRO A 56 15.58 2.78 0.53
N SER A 57 14.88 3.71 -0.13
CA SER A 57 14.33 3.50 -1.47
C SER A 57 15.38 3.18 -2.53
N GLN A 58 16.62 3.63 -2.36
CA GLN A 58 17.72 3.27 -3.27
C GLN A 58 18.00 1.76 -3.30
N ARG A 59 17.55 0.98 -2.30
CA ARG A 59 17.75 -0.48 -2.25
C ARG A 59 16.83 -1.26 -3.19
N TRP A 60 15.67 -0.72 -3.54
CA TRP A 60 14.65 -1.43 -4.32
C TRP A 60 14.24 -0.72 -5.62
N CYS A 61 14.60 0.56 -5.79
CA CYS A 61 14.34 1.25 -7.06
C CYS A 61 15.30 0.78 -8.15
N LYS A 62 14.76 0.53 -9.35
CA LYS A 62 15.52 -0.01 -10.49
C LYS A 62 16.67 0.89 -10.93
N HIS A 63 16.43 2.19 -10.98
CA HIS A 63 17.37 3.18 -11.52
C HIS A 63 18.31 3.79 -10.46
N ALA A 64 18.27 3.29 -9.22
CA ALA A 64 19.03 3.90 -8.12
C ALA A 64 20.54 3.98 -8.38
N LYS A 65 21.13 2.95 -8.99
CA LYS A 65 22.57 2.93 -9.34
C LYS A 65 22.93 3.83 -10.52
N GLU A 66 21.99 4.02 -11.46
CA GLU A 66 22.19 4.92 -12.60
C GLU A 66 22.17 6.39 -12.15
N ASP A 67 21.23 6.69 -11.25
CA ASP A 67 20.94 8.04 -10.80
C ASP A 67 21.91 8.52 -9.68
N ASP A 68 22.50 7.58 -8.92
CA ASP A 68 23.48 7.86 -7.87
C ASP A 68 24.76 7.04 -8.09
N PRO A 69 25.82 7.64 -8.66
CA PRO A 69 27.07 6.93 -8.95
C PRO A 69 27.83 6.50 -7.69
N SER A 70 27.47 6.97 -6.50
CA SER A 70 28.06 6.50 -5.23
C SER A 70 27.61 5.08 -4.85
N LEU A 71 26.56 4.56 -5.48
CA LEU A 71 26.00 3.22 -5.25
C LEU A 71 26.55 2.14 -6.19
N ALA A 72 27.40 2.53 -7.14
CA ALA A 72 27.98 1.64 -8.15
C ALA A 72 29.12 0.79 -7.59
#